data_AF-A0A8D1DMI1-F1
#
_entry.id   AF-A0A8D1DMI1-F1
#
_cell.length_a   1.000
_cell.length_b   1.000
_cell.length_c   1.000
_cell.angle_alpha   90.00
_cell.angle_beta   90.00
_cell.angle_gamma   90.00
#
_symmetry.space_group_name_H-M   'P 1'
#
loop_
_entity.id
_entity.type
_entity.pdbx_description
1 polymer ?
#
loop_
_entity_poly.entity_id
_entity_poly.type
_entity_poly.pdbx_seq_one_letter_code
_entity_poly.pdbx_strand_id
1 'polypeptide(L)'
;MSSVLHFFVRPSGHEGAASAYTQRKLRGELPALQGIKTELCYNVNWTAESFPSAEEMKKLTWLFGCPLLLDDVAQESWLLPGSNDLLLEVGPRLNISTPTSTNIVSVCQVVGLGAVDRVETTRRYLLSVWP
;
A
#
# COMPACT_ATOMS: atom_id res chain seq x y z
N MET A 1 16.16 -15.95 -4.99
CA MET A 1 16.36 -14.52 -4.65
C MET A 1 15.04 -14.03 -4.09
N SER A 2 15.01 -13.36 -2.93
CA SER A 2 13.74 -12.83 -2.41
C SER A 2 13.30 -11.64 -3.27
N SER A 3 12.05 -11.63 -3.70
CA SER A 3 11.44 -10.51 -4.42
C SER A 3 10.44 -9.81 -3.52
N VAL A 4 10.33 -8.48 -3.67
CA VAL A 4 9.29 -7.72 -3.00
C VAL A 4 8.16 -7.49 -3.99
N LEU A 5 6.98 -7.98 -3.66
CA LEU A 5 5.75 -7.75 -4.41
C LEU A 5 5.02 -6.57 -3.79
N HIS A 6 4.45 -5.72 -4.63
CA HIS A 6 3.72 -4.53 -4.20
C HIS A 6 2.25 -4.68 -4.55
N PHE A 7 1.38 -4.52 -3.55
CA PHE A 7 -0.07 -4.48 -3.73
C PHE A 7 -0.55 -3.12 -3.26
N PHE A 8 -0.87 -2.25 -4.22
CA PHE A 8 -1.48 -0.96 -3.95
C PHE A 8 -2.95 -1.18 -3.65
N VAL A 9 -3.51 -0.46 -2.68
CA VAL A 9 -4.95 -0.46 -2.36
C VAL A 9 -5.51 0.96 -2.39
N ARG A 10 -6.64 1.14 -3.09
CA ARG A 10 -7.33 2.44 -3.12
C ARG A 10 -7.91 2.76 -1.75
N PRO A 11 -7.90 4.03 -1.34
CA PRO A 11 -8.62 4.45 -0.14
C PRO A 11 -10.11 4.09 -0.27
N SER A 12 -10.63 3.31 0.68
CA SER A 12 -12.07 3.12 0.80
C SER A 12 -12.74 4.38 1.35
N GLY A 13 -14.08 4.45 1.29
CA GLY A 13 -14.84 5.62 1.76
C GLY A 13 -14.53 6.05 3.21
N HIS A 14 -14.11 5.11 4.06
CA HIS A 14 -13.69 5.40 5.45
C HIS A 14 -12.35 6.15 5.55
N GLU A 15 -11.44 5.98 4.58
CA GLU A 15 -10.17 6.72 4.54
C GLU A 15 -10.31 8.17 4.06
N GLY A 16 -11.44 8.52 3.43
CA GLY A 16 -11.73 9.88 2.98
C GLY A 16 -11.70 10.92 4.11
N ALA A 17 -12.09 10.53 5.33
CA ALA A 17 -12.01 11.41 6.50
C ALA A 17 -10.56 11.66 6.94
N ALA A 18 -9.69 10.65 6.86
CA ALA A 18 -8.28 10.75 7.24
C ALA A 18 -7.47 11.57 6.22
N SER A 19 -7.75 11.42 4.92
CA SER A 19 -7.12 12.22 3.87
C SER A 19 -7.54 13.69 3.97
N ALA A 20 -8.82 13.98 4.23
CA ALA A 20 -9.30 15.34 4.45
C ALA A 20 -8.64 16.01 5.67
N TYR A 21 -8.48 15.27 6.78
CA TYR A 21 -7.76 15.77 7.95
C TYR A 21 -6.30 16.09 7.62
N THR A 22 -5.62 15.18 6.90
CA THR A 22 -4.21 15.33 6.51
C THR A 22 -4.02 16.54 5.60
N GLN A 23 -4.88 16.72 4.61
CA GLN A 23 -4.88 17.88 3.72
C GLN A 23 -5.09 19.19 4.49
N ARG A 24 -6.01 19.22 5.44
CA ARG A 24 -6.26 20.41 6.27
C ARG A 24 -5.03 20.79 7.10
N LYS A 25 -4.34 19.81 7.68
CA LYS A 25 -3.11 20.07 8.46
C LYS A 25 -1.97 20.54 7.57
N LEU A 26 -1.75 19.88 6.45
CA LEU A 26 -0.65 20.24 5.54
C LEU A 26 -0.86 21.59 4.87
N ARG A 27 -2.10 22.02 4.62
CA ARG A 27 -2.37 23.37 4.07
C ARG A 27 -1.90 24.50 5.00
N GLY A 28 -1.83 24.27 6.31
CA GLY A 28 -1.28 25.24 7.27
C GLY A 28 0.22 25.46 7.09
N GLU A 29 0.96 24.40 6.76
CA GLU A 29 2.42 24.43 6.59
C GLU A 29 2.84 24.67 5.12
N LEU A 30 1.98 24.26 4.17
CA LEU A 30 2.18 24.35 2.73
C LEU A 30 1.00 25.08 2.10
N PRO A 31 0.99 26.43 2.11
CA PRO A 31 -0.12 27.21 1.55
C PRO A 31 -0.35 26.97 0.05
N ALA A 32 0.70 26.57 -0.68
CA ALA A 32 0.65 26.29 -2.12
C ALA A 32 0.08 24.89 -2.47
N LEU A 33 -0.28 24.08 -1.48
CA LEU A 33 -0.81 22.73 -1.69
C LEU A 33 -2.23 22.77 -2.26
N GLN A 34 -2.39 22.26 -3.48
CA GLN A 34 -3.68 22.19 -4.17
C GLN A 34 -4.47 20.94 -3.79
N GLY A 35 -3.80 19.79 -3.72
CA GLY A 35 -4.44 18.51 -3.47
C GLY A 35 -3.51 17.46 -2.89
N ILE A 36 -4.13 16.47 -2.26
CA ILE A 36 -3.46 15.26 -1.78
C ILE A 36 -4.26 14.07 -2.29
N LYS A 37 -3.57 13.13 -2.93
CA LYS A 37 -4.08 11.77 -3.14
C LYS A 37 -3.28 10.81 -2.29
N THR A 38 -3.93 9.76 -1.83
CA THR A 38 -3.28 8.72 -1.04
C THR A 38 -3.59 7.35 -1.60
N GLU A 39 -2.70 6.41 -1.37
CA GLU A 39 -2.95 4.98 -1.56
C GLU A 39 -2.20 4.21 -0.46
N LEU A 40 -2.73 3.04 -0.09
CA LEU A 40 -2.04 2.10 0.78
C LEU A 40 -1.19 1.18 -0.10
N CYS A 41 -0.06 0.70 0.41
CA CYS A 41 0.75 -0.32 -0.24
C CYS A 41 1.11 -1.43 0.75
N TYR A 42 0.84 -2.68 0.37
CA TYR A 42 1.38 -3.85 1.05
C TYR A 42 2.66 -4.28 0.34
N ASN A 43 3.76 -4.26 1.08
CA ASN A 43 5.07 -4.71 0.63
C ASN A 43 5.27 -6.13 1.12
N VAL A 44 5.14 -7.09 0.21
CA VAL A 44 5.14 -8.52 0.51
C VAL A 44 6.50 -9.09 0.13
N ASN A 45 7.27 -9.56 1.10
CA ASN A 45 8.49 -10.29 0.82
C ASN A 45 8.13 -11.73 0.43
N TRP A 46 8.55 -12.12 -0.77
CA TRP A 46 8.32 -13.43 -1.36
C TRP A 46 9.64 -14.19 -1.44
N THR A 47 9.70 -15.35 -0.79
CA THR A 47 10.94 -16.09 -0.57
C THR A 47 11.18 -17.23 -1.55
N ALA A 48 10.17 -17.68 -2.28
CA ALA A 48 10.32 -18.74 -3.26
C ALA A 48 11.11 -18.27 -4.49
N GLU A 49 11.80 -19.21 -5.15
CA GLU A 49 12.60 -18.90 -6.34
C GLU A 49 11.76 -18.50 -7.55
N SER A 50 10.58 -19.12 -7.69
CA SER A 50 9.62 -18.78 -8.73
C SER A 50 8.67 -17.67 -8.26
N PHE A 51 8.24 -16.83 -9.21
CA PHE A 51 7.17 -15.87 -9.00
C PHE A 51 5.87 -16.59 -8.58
N PRO A 52 4.97 -15.96 -7.79
CA PRO A 52 3.69 -16.58 -7.43
C PRO A 52 2.93 -17.06 -8.66
N SER A 53 2.34 -18.26 -8.56
CA SER A 53 1.39 -18.76 -9.55
C SER A 53 0.17 -17.85 -9.67
N ALA A 54 -0.61 -18.01 -10.74
CA ALA A 54 -1.84 -17.24 -10.92
C ALA A 54 -2.84 -17.43 -9.77
N GLU A 55 -2.89 -18.62 -9.16
CA GLU A 55 -3.75 -18.90 -8.01
C GLU A 55 -3.26 -18.19 -6.74
N GLU A 56 -1.95 -18.23 -6.47
CA GLU A 56 -1.36 -17.53 -5.33
C GLU A 56 -1.49 -16.02 -5.48
N MET A 57 -1.27 -15.49 -6.68
CA MET A 57 -1.49 -14.07 -6.97
C MET A 57 -2.94 -13.67 -6.73
N LYS A 58 -3.91 -14.50 -7.14
CA LYS A 58 -5.33 -14.26 -6.87
C LYS A 58 -5.64 -14.26 -5.37
N LYS A 59 -5.05 -15.19 -4.60
CA LYS A 59 -5.20 -15.23 -3.13
C LYS A 59 -4.62 -13.98 -2.47
N LEU A 60 -3.42 -13.56 -2.87
CA LEU A 60 -2.76 -12.35 -2.36
C LEU A 60 -3.60 -11.10 -2.64
N THR A 61 -4.04 -10.90 -3.88
CA THR A 61 -4.90 -9.77 -4.26
C THR A 61 -6.20 -9.76 -3.46
N TRP A 62 -6.83 -10.93 -3.27
CA TRP A 62 -8.05 -11.04 -2.47
C TRP A 62 -7.84 -10.72 -0.99
N LEU A 63 -6.74 -11.17 -0.39
CA LEU A 63 -6.42 -10.93 1.03
C LEU A 63 -6.25 -9.45 1.36
N PHE A 64 -5.69 -8.67 0.43
CA PHE A 64 -5.41 -7.24 0.66
C PHE A 64 -6.57 -6.32 0.28
N GLY A 65 -7.58 -6.84 -0.41
CA GLY A 65 -8.74 -6.09 -0.86
C GLY A 65 -9.85 -5.99 0.17
N CYS A 66 -10.73 -5.02 -0.03
CA CYS A 66 -11.96 -4.89 0.73
C CYS A 66 -12.98 -5.92 0.22
N PRO A 67 -13.60 -6.75 1.08
CA PRO A 67 -14.63 -7.70 0.65
C PRO A 67 -15.88 -7.05 0.02
N LEU A 68 -16.05 -5.73 0.18
CA LEU A 68 -17.20 -4.97 -0.29
C LEU A 68 -16.91 -4.17 -1.57
N LEU A 69 -15.65 -4.10 -2.01
CA LEU A 69 -15.25 -3.40 -3.22
C LEU A 69 -14.65 -4.39 -4.20
N LEU A 70 -14.97 -4.21 -5.47
CA LEU A 70 -14.30 -4.94 -6.53
C LEU A 70 -13.13 -4.10 -7.05
N ASP A 71 -12.04 -4.77 -7.42
CA ASP A 71 -10.88 -4.18 -8.09
C ASP A 71 -10.24 -2.99 -7.35
N ASP A 72 -10.21 -3.05 -6.01
CA ASP A 72 -9.61 -2.03 -5.15
C ASP A 72 -8.12 -2.27 -4.86
N VAL A 73 -7.57 -3.37 -5.36
CA VAL A 73 -6.16 -3.78 -5.24
C VAL A 73 -5.52 -3.88 -6.62
N ALA A 74 -4.31 -3.35 -6.80
CA ALA A 74 -3.54 -3.46 -8.04
C ALA A 74 -2.06 -3.73 -7.78
N GLN A 75 -1.38 -4.32 -8.77
CA GLN A 75 0.09 -4.46 -8.79
C GLN A 75 0.79 -3.17 -9.26
N GLU A 76 0.04 -2.25 -9.84
CA GLU A 76 0.53 -0.94 -10.29
C GLU A 76 -0.11 0.18 -9.47
N SER A 77 0.69 1.20 -9.17
CA SER A 77 0.29 2.39 -8.42
C SER A 77 -0.76 3.19 -9.19
N TRP A 78 -1.82 3.66 -8.51
CA TRP A 78 -2.76 4.61 -9.12
C TRP A 78 -2.29 6.06 -8.98
N LEU A 79 -1.31 6.30 -8.11
CA LEU A 79 -0.65 7.60 -8.05
C LEU A 79 0.29 7.75 -9.24
N LEU A 80 -0.03 8.72 -10.10
CA LEU A 80 0.75 9.11 -11.27
C LEU A 80 1.28 10.52 -11.04
N PRO A 81 2.54 10.68 -10.60
CA PRO A 81 3.12 11.99 -10.34
C PRO A 81 3.43 12.73 -11.65
N GLY A 82 3.01 14.00 -11.73
CA GLY A 82 3.49 14.95 -12.72
C GLY A 82 4.82 15.59 -12.32
N SER A 83 5.36 16.46 -13.19
CA SER A 83 6.69 17.08 -13.01
C SER A 83 6.86 17.91 -11.73
N ASN A 84 5.76 18.47 -11.22
CA ASN A 84 5.75 19.32 -10.02
C ASN A 84 5.07 18.63 -8.83
N ASP A 85 4.67 17.36 -8.95
CA ASP A 85 4.08 16.64 -7.83
C ASP A 85 5.18 16.02 -6.96
N LEU A 86 4.92 15.93 -5.66
CA LEU A 86 5.78 15.24 -4.70
C LEU A 86 5.12 13.94 -4.25
N LEU A 87 5.72 12.80 -4.59
CA LEU A 87 5.32 11.49 -4.11
C LEU A 87 6.14 11.11 -2.87
N LEU A 88 5.46 10.89 -1.75
CA LEU A 88 6.04 10.47 -0.48
C LEU A 88 5.50 9.10 -0.10
N GLU A 89 6.35 8.24 0.44
CA GLU A 89 5.94 6.97 1.01
C GLU A 89 6.37 6.91 2.48
N VAL A 90 5.41 6.62 3.36
CA VAL A 90 5.60 6.61 4.81
C VAL A 90 5.23 5.23 5.34
N GLY A 91 6.15 4.58 6.04
CA GLY A 91 5.91 3.29 6.67
C GLY A 91 6.80 3.05 7.88
N PRO A 92 6.80 1.82 8.41
CA PRO A 92 7.63 1.46 9.56
C PRO A 92 9.12 1.53 9.20
N ARG A 93 9.96 1.61 10.23
CA ARG A 93 11.41 1.51 10.06
C ARG A 93 11.76 0.12 9.50
N LEU A 94 12.63 0.08 8.49
CA LEU A 94 12.97 -1.15 7.74
C LEU A 94 13.45 -2.30 8.63
N ASN A 95 14.12 -2.00 9.75
CA ASN A 95 14.74 -3.00 10.62
C ASN A 95 13.80 -3.59 11.69
N ILE A 96 12.50 -3.26 11.65
CA ILE A 96 11.54 -3.68 12.66
C ILE A 96 10.36 -4.35 11.97
N SER A 97 9.99 -5.56 12.42
CA SER A 97 8.74 -6.19 12.03
C SER A 97 7.58 -5.62 12.83
N THR A 98 6.54 -5.19 12.14
CA THR A 98 5.32 -4.73 12.83
C THR A 98 4.51 -5.93 13.33
N PRO A 99 3.71 -5.77 14.41
CA PRO A 99 2.73 -6.78 14.80
C PRO A 99 1.75 -7.11 13.67
N THR A 100 1.41 -6.10 12.85
CA THR A 100 0.61 -6.27 11.63
C THR A 100 1.24 -7.26 10.66
N SER A 101 2.56 -7.17 10.41
CA SER A 101 3.26 -8.16 9.58
C SER A 101 3.10 -9.57 10.12
N THR A 102 3.24 -9.76 11.44
CA THR A 102 3.11 -11.09 12.06
C THR A 102 1.72 -11.68 11.84
N ASN A 103 0.68 -10.86 11.98
CA ASN A 103 -0.71 -11.28 11.78
C ASN A 103 -1.02 -11.58 10.30
N ILE A 104 -0.51 -10.78 9.36
CA ILE A 104 -0.74 -11.03 7.93
C ILE A 104 -0.04 -12.32 7.50
N VAL A 105 1.22 -12.49 7.91
CA VAL A 105 2.01 -13.69 7.59
C VAL A 105 1.31 -14.95 8.11
N SER A 106 0.75 -14.94 9.33
CA SER A 106 0.04 -16.11 9.87
C SER A 106 -1.19 -16.49 9.03
N VAL A 107 -1.93 -15.50 8.53
CA VAL A 107 -3.05 -15.74 7.59
C VAL A 107 -2.54 -16.30 6.26
N CYS A 108 -1.48 -15.72 5.68
CA CYS A 108 -0.88 -16.20 4.44
C CYS A 108 -0.47 -17.68 4.55
N GLN A 109 0.17 -18.08 5.65
CA GLN A 109 0.57 -19.46 5.89
C GLN A 109 -0.63 -20.43 5.89
N VAL A 110 -1.74 -20.06 6.56
CA VAL A 110 -2.95 -20.90 6.64
C VAL A 110 -3.64 -21.09 5.28
N VAL A 111 -3.60 -20.09 4.40
CA VAL A 111 -4.22 -20.18 3.07
C VAL A 111 -3.29 -20.76 1.98
N GLY A 112 -2.11 -21.26 2.38
CA GLY A 112 -1.15 -21.91 1.48
C GLY A 112 -0.18 -20.96 0.78
N LEU A 113 -0.06 -19.71 1.22
CA LEU A 113 0.93 -18.73 0.73
C LEU A 113 2.22 -18.82 1.57
N GLY A 114 2.80 -20.02 1.65
CA GLY A 114 3.91 -20.33 2.55
C GLY A 114 5.21 -19.56 2.26
N ALA A 115 5.37 -19.04 1.05
CA ALA A 115 6.54 -18.25 0.63
C ALA A 115 6.51 -16.80 1.12
N VAL A 116 5.41 -16.33 1.72
CA VAL A 116 5.33 -15.01 2.37
C VAL A 116 5.89 -15.09 3.79
N ASP A 117 7.00 -14.41 4.04
CA ASP A 117 7.65 -14.38 5.36
C ASP A 117 7.56 -13.00 6.06
N ARG A 118 7.22 -11.94 5.31
CA ARG A 118 7.07 -10.57 5.83
C ARG A 118 6.11 -9.77 4.97
N VAL A 119 5.22 -9.00 5.61
CA VAL A 119 4.34 -8.05 4.94
C VAL A 119 4.29 -6.75 5.72
N GLU A 120 4.73 -5.65 5.12
CA GLU A 120 4.66 -4.33 5.75
C GLU A 120 3.76 -3.38 4.98
N THR A 121 2.97 -2.61 5.73
CA THR A 121 2.10 -1.59 5.16
C THR A 121 2.78 -0.23 5.15
N THR A 122 2.78 0.40 3.99
CA THR A 122 3.19 1.80 3.79
C THR A 122 2.00 2.59 3.27
N ARG A 123 1.99 3.90 3.52
CA ARG A 123 1.03 4.83 2.94
C ARG A 123 1.76 5.80 2.04
N ARG A 124 1.26 5.93 0.82
CA ARG A 124 1.80 6.82 -0.20
C ARG A 124 0.93 8.07 -0.29
N TYR A 125 1.57 9.22 -0.46
CA TYR A 125 0.96 10.53 -0.58
C TYR A 125 1.48 11.20 -1.84
N LEU A 126 0.59 11.52 -2.77
CA LEU A 126 0.90 12.38 -3.89
C LEU A 126 0.40 13.79 -3.56
N LEU A 127 1.35 14.68 -3.32
CA LEU A 127 1.09 16.09 -3.06
C LEU A 127 1.20 16.85 -4.37
N SER A 128 0.10 17.50 -4.78
CA SER A 128 0.12 18.39 -5.92
C SER A 128 0.35 19.82 -5.46
N VAL A 129 1.52 20.35 -5.80
CA VAL A 129 1.88 21.76 -5.62
C VAL A 129 1.79 22.48 -6.96
N TRP A 130 1.64 23.79 -6.91
CA TRP A 130 1.51 24.67 -8.07
C TRP A 130 2.62 24.43 -9.11
N PRO A 131 2.38 24.63 -10.43
CA PRO A 131 3.44 24.62 -11.42
C PRO A 131 4.34 25.86 -11.43
#